data_AF-A0A158HZM4-F1
#
_entry.id   AF-A0A158HZM4-F1
#
_cell.length_a   1.000
_cell.length_b   1.000
_cell.length_c   1.000
_cell.angle_alpha   90.00
_cell.angle_beta   90.00
_cell.angle_gamma   90.00
#
_symmetry.space_group_name_H-M   'P 1'
#
loop_
_entity.id
_entity.type
_entity.pdbx_description
1 polymer ?
#
loop_
_entity_poly.entity_id
_entity_poly.type
_entity_poly.pdbx_seq_one_letter_code
_entity_poly.pdbx_strand_id
1 'polypeptide(L)'
;MTKGSSIWGFAAVCALSCSTLTRAQSIEQTVVYIECKSDKASTVKGAGVLVSPYGHVLTAKHVAPAGYVCKGVIGTGAQQPTRNLIRDPRTVNLDAVLLRFVPAPDEKFSYLRYRRLEGSNLKGAAITVSGFPPNGTGEIVTNSGTLSSLISDETGIVKTDALSASGMSGGPVILKSDGSLIGIVAGAQFDPATGSPSSYGVLSMEWFANEFGLTSVSPETAVASVPASSPKIIVKENEYGPIEFAPGESKSFPLDLGNAGAVDVFMQSIVYEGADHGAQGVFVRICSAQNNQPCDGRQIGESETFRQRLTEGPGQISIFNFKENPKIKLTFRIASPA
;
A
#
# COMPACT_ATOMS: atom_id res chain seq x y z
N MET A 1 -75.48 28.71 8.04
CA MET A 1 -74.71 28.22 6.88
C MET A 1 -73.39 28.98 6.81
N THR A 2 -72.27 28.28 6.57
CA THR A 2 -70.89 28.76 6.36
C THR A 2 -70.17 29.31 7.60
N LYS A 3 -68.88 29.05 7.89
CA LYS A 3 -67.82 28.23 7.27
C LYS A 3 -66.72 28.11 8.35
N GLY A 4 -66.20 26.90 8.60
CA GLY A 4 -64.99 26.71 9.41
C GLY A 4 -63.75 26.77 8.51
N SER A 5 -62.76 27.59 8.88
CA SER A 5 -61.45 27.66 8.22
C SER A 5 -60.40 27.02 9.11
N SER A 6 -59.86 25.89 8.67
CA SER A 6 -58.70 25.21 9.25
C SER A 6 -57.44 25.71 8.54
N ILE A 7 -56.52 26.30 9.30
CA ILE A 7 -55.21 26.77 8.82
C ILE A 7 -54.24 25.58 8.88
N TRP A 8 -53.74 25.14 7.72
CA TRP A 8 -52.66 24.16 7.62
C TRP A 8 -51.35 24.91 7.40
N GLY A 9 -50.44 24.84 8.38
CA GLY A 9 -49.08 25.34 8.26
C GLY A 9 -48.17 24.29 7.60
N PHE A 10 -47.61 24.61 6.44
CA PHE A 10 -46.53 23.84 5.83
C PHE A 10 -45.18 24.34 6.35
N ALA A 11 -44.48 23.50 7.12
CA ALA A 11 -43.08 23.72 7.47
C ALA A 11 -42.19 23.21 6.33
N ALA A 12 -41.52 24.13 5.62
CA ALA A 12 -40.53 23.81 4.61
C ALA A 12 -39.19 23.45 5.28
N VAL A 13 -38.83 22.16 5.26
CA VAL A 13 -37.51 21.68 5.69
C VAL A 13 -36.55 21.87 4.51
N CYS A 14 -35.72 22.92 4.56
CA CYS A 14 -34.58 23.08 3.66
C CYS A 14 -33.50 22.05 4.04
N ALA A 15 -33.45 20.93 3.32
CA ALA A 15 -32.30 20.03 3.34
C ALA A 15 -31.12 20.71 2.65
N LEU A 16 -30.24 21.33 3.44
CA LEU A 16 -28.92 21.78 3.01
C LEU A 16 -28.05 20.54 2.75
N SER A 17 -28.04 20.09 1.49
CA SER A 17 -27.11 19.07 1.02
C SER A 17 -25.68 19.62 1.11
N CYS A 18 -24.97 19.24 2.17
CA CYS A 18 -23.55 19.53 2.36
C CYS A 18 -22.74 18.67 1.39
N SER A 19 -22.53 19.16 0.18
CA SER A 19 -21.66 18.53 -0.80
C SER A 19 -20.21 18.65 -0.33
N THR A 20 -19.69 17.60 0.31
CA THR A 20 -18.25 17.50 0.60
C THR A 20 -17.50 17.37 -0.73
N LEU A 21 -16.92 18.48 -1.19
CA LEU A 21 -15.95 18.49 -2.29
C LEU A 21 -14.82 17.54 -1.92
N THR A 22 -14.80 16.40 -2.59
CA THR A 22 -13.70 15.46 -2.48
C THR A 22 -12.49 16.11 -3.12
N ARG A 23 -11.51 16.47 -2.30
CA ARG A 23 -10.20 16.90 -2.78
C ARG A 23 -9.58 15.73 -3.53
N ALA A 24 -9.33 15.90 -4.83
CA ALA A 24 -8.52 14.95 -5.59
C ALA A 24 -7.22 14.67 -4.83
N GLN A 25 -6.89 13.40 -4.60
CA GLN A 25 -5.61 13.03 -3.98
C GLN A 25 -4.50 13.61 -4.83
N SER A 26 -3.71 14.50 -4.24
CA SER A 26 -2.62 15.14 -4.97
C SER A 26 -1.45 14.17 -5.04
N ILE A 27 -0.81 14.08 -6.21
CA ILE A 27 0.32 13.17 -6.48
C ILE A 27 1.44 13.40 -5.46
N GLU A 28 1.62 14.65 -5.05
CA GLU A 28 2.57 15.11 -4.03
C GLU A 28 2.38 14.44 -2.67
N GLN A 29 1.20 13.90 -2.37
CA GLN A 29 0.94 13.18 -1.12
C GLN A 29 1.20 11.67 -1.21
N THR A 30 1.56 11.16 -2.40
CA THR A 30 1.70 9.73 -2.66
C THR A 30 3.07 9.33 -3.19
N VAL A 31 3.78 10.25 -3.85
CA VAL A 31 5.13 10.00 -4.37
C VAL A 31 6.15 10.13 -3.25
N VAL A 32 7.06 9.18 -3.15
CA VAL A 32 8.08 9.09 -2.08
C VAL A 32 9.47 9.20 -2.70
N TYR A 33 10.30 10.11 -2.20
CA TYR A 33 11.73 10.11 -2.49
C TYR A 33 12.41 9.11 -1.57
N ILE A 34 13.24 8.22 -2.12
CA ILE A 34 13.88 7.13 -1.38
C ILE A 34 15.39 7.25 -1.51
N GLU A 35 16.08 7.12 -0.37
CA GLU A 35 17.53 7.01 -0.28
C GLU A 35 17.89 5.74 0.50
N CYS A 36 18.70 4.86 -0.11
CA CYS A 36 19.15 3.62 0.49
C CYS A 36 20.67 3.60 0.57
N LYS A 37 21.21 3.24 1.74
CA LYS A 37 22.65 3.16 2.02
C LYS A 37 23.06 1.76 2.48
N SER A 38 24.28 1.37 2.15
CA SER A 38 24.92 0.16 2.66
C SER A 38 26.25 0.56 3.30
N ASP A 39 26.66 -0.18 4.34
CA ASP A 39 27.88 0.10 5.13
C ASP A 39 29.16 0.09 4.28
N LYS A 40 29.13 -0.59 3.13
CA LYS A 40 30.29 -0.79 2.24
C LYS A 40 30.14 -0.09 0.88
N ALA A 41 29.02 0.58 0.59
CA ALA A 41 28.65 0.95 -0.78
C ALA A 41 28.14 2.39 -0.97
N SER A 42 27.99 2.76 -2.25
CA SER A 42 27.38 3.98 -2.73
C SER A 42 25.93 4.12 -2.28
N THR A 43 25.49 5.37 -2.11
CA THR A 43 24.09 5.71 -1.85
C THR A 43 23.27 5.52 -3.14
N VAL A 44 22.19 4.76 -3.05
CA VAL A 44 21.21 4.60 -4.15
C VAL A 44 20.03 5.52 -3.88
N LYS A 45 19.53 6.17 -4.93
CA LYS A 45 18.42 7.12 -4.88
C LYS A 45 17.39 6.76 -5.94
N GLY A 46 16.12 6.96 -5.60
CA GLY A 46 15.02 6.75 -6.53
C GLY A 46 13.70 7.27 -5.98
N ALA A 47 12.63 6.82 -6.59
CA ALA A 47 11.27 7.17 -6.21
C ALA A 47 10.48 5.94 -5.78
N GLY A 48 9.35 6.17 -5.12
CA GLY A 48 8.37 5.17 -4.76
C GLY A 48 6.98 5.77 -4.75
N VAL A 49 5.98 4.93 -4.51
CA VAL A 49 4.57 5.34 -4.41
C VAL A 49 3.88 4.67 -3.23
N LEU A 50 3.11 5.44 -2.48
CA LEU A 50 2.25 4.92 -1.41
C LEU A 50 1.07 4.13 -2.00
N VAL A 51 0.94 2.86 -1.59
CA VAL A 51 -0.05 1.91 -2.13
C VAL A 51 -0.98 1.34 -1.06
N SER A 52 -0.91 1.86 0.18
CA SER A 52 -1.83 1.50 1.26
C SER A 52 -1.97 2.64 2.27
N PRO A 53 -3.06 2.68 3.06
CA PRO A 53 -3.21 3.66 4.14
C PRO A 53 -2.24 3.42 5.30
N TYR A 54 -1.54 2.28 5.31
CA TYR A 54 -0.61 1.83 6.36
C TYR A 54 0.86 2.17 6.05
N GLY A 55 1.10 3.02 5.05
CA GLY A 55 2.44 3.52 4.73
C GLY A 55 3.29 2.57 3.88
N HIS A 56 2.70 1.54 3.26
CA HIS A 56 3.42 0.73 2.28
C HIS A 56 3.80 1.56 1.05
N VAL A 57 5.09 1.52 0.71
CA VAL A 57 5.70 2.20 -0.43
C VAL A 57 6.17 1.16 -1.43
N LEU A 58 5.60 1.16 -2.62
CA LEU A 58 6.09 0.35 -3.73
C LEU A 58 7.22 1.11 -4.45
N THR A 59 8.30 0.41 -4.77
CA THR A 59 9.42 0.95 -5.54
C THR A 59 10.10 -0.16 -6.34
N ALA A 60 11.12 0.19 -7.12
CA ALA A 60 11.92 -0.77 -7.86
C ALA A 60 12.93 -1.48 -6.94
N LYS A 61 13.20 -2.76 -7.20
CA LYS A 61 14.11 -3.56 -6.38
C LYS A 61 15.54 -3.04 -6.44
N HIS A 62 15.97 -2.49 -7.58
CA HIS A 62 17.28 -1.85 -7.69
C HIS A 62 17.40 -0.51 -6.93
N VAL A 63 16.28 0.17 -6.63
CA VAL A 63 16.27 1.41 -5.81
C VAL A 63 16.46 1.07 -4.34
N ALA A 64 15.89 -0.06 -3.89
CA ALA A 64 16.10 -0.58 -2.55
C ALA A 64 16.66 -2.01 -2.63
N PRO A 65 17.99 -2.17 -2.80
CA PRO A 65 18.63 -3.48 -2.77
C PRO A 65 18.54 -4.15 -1.39
N ALA A 66 18.63 -5.48 -1.36
CA ALA A 66 18.63 -6.24 -0.10
C ALA A 66 19.84 -5.85 0.77
N GLY A 67 19.64 -5.79 2.10
CA GLY A 67 20.67 -5.42 3.06
C GLY A 67 20.97 -3.91 3.15
N TYR A 68 20.29 -3.06 2.37
CA TYR A 68 20.42 -1.61 2.48
C TYR A 68 19.47 -1.04 3.53
N VAL A 69 19.92 0.00 4.23
CA VAL A 69 19.10 0.83 5.11
C VAL A 69 18.47 1.92 4.28
N CYS A 70 17.15 1.87 4.14
CA CYS A 70 16.38 2.80 3.34
C CYS A 70 15.66 3.84 4.21
N LYS A 71 15.64 5.08 3.73
CA LYS A 71 14.86 6.18 4.29
C LYS A 71 14.04 6.84 3.19
N GLY A 72 12.91 7.42 3.58
CA GLY A 72 12.03 8.13 2.64
C GLY A 72 11.47 9.44 3.16
N VAL A 73 11.02 10.26 2.23
CA VAL A 73 10.22 11.48 2.48
C VAL A 73 9.16 11.60 1.38
N ILE A 74 7.96 12.00 1.77
CA ILE A 74 6.80 12.10 0.86
C ILE A 74 6.80 13.49 0.21
N GLY A 75 6.54 13.54 -1.09
CA GLY A 75 6.25 14.78 -1.81
C GLY A 75 7.45 15.62 -2.25
N THR A 76 8.65 15.34 -1.72
CA THR A 76 9.84 16.15 -2.03
C THR A 76 11.12 15.33 -1.87
N GLY A 77 12.09 15.55 -2.75
CA GLY A 77 13.48 15.13 -2.61
C GLY A 77 14.42 16.28 -2.21
N ALA A 78 13.89 17.48 -1.91
CA ALA A 78 14.69 18.64 -1.51
C ALA A 78 15.23 18.51 -0.08
N GLN A 79 14.63 17.62 0.70
CA GLN A 79 15.00 17.34 2.07
C GLN A 79 15.71 15.98 2.16
N GLN A 80 16.68 15.88 3.08
CA GLN A 80 17.25 14.58 3.39
C GLN A 80 16.16 13.68 4.03
N PRO A 81 15.96 12.45 3.55
CA PRO A 81 14.95 11.56 4.08
C PRO A 81 15.31 11.14 5.51
N THR A 82 14.41 11.43 6.45
CA THR A 82 14.61 11.15 7.88
C THR A 82 13.86 9.91 8.36
N ARG A 83 12.75 9.55 7.71
CA ARG A 83 11.90 8.43 8.12
C ARG A 83 12.42 7.11 7.59
N ASN A 84 12.58 6.13 8.47
CA ASN A 84 13.00 4.78 8.09
C ASN A 84 11.93 4.09 7.24
N LEU A 85 12.39 3.33 6.25
CA LEU A 85 11.59 2.43 5.44
C LEU A 85 12.00 1.00 5.77
N ILE A 86 11.06 0.23 6.28
CA ILE A 86 11.25 -1.19 6.58
C ILE A 86 10.85 -1.99 5.34
N ARG A 87 11.67 -2.96 4.96
CA ARG A 87 11.33 -3.86 3.85
C ARG A 87 10.20 -4.79 4.26
N ASP A 88 9.18 -4.92 3.42
CA ASP A 88 8.14 -5.91 3.60
C ASP A 88 8.70 -7.32 3.33
N PRO A 89 8.36 -8.34 4.13
CA PRO A 89 8.85 -9.70 3.93
C PRO A 89 8.34 -10.35 2.65
N ARG A 90 7.26 -9.83 2.04
CA ARG A 90 6.76 -10.34 0.76
C ARG A 90 7.73 -9.99 -0.36
N THR A 91 8.01 -10.97 -1.21
CA THR A 91 8.95 -10.83 -2.32
C THR A 91 8.35 -11.34 -3.62
N VAL A 92 8.84 -10.79 -4.74
CA VAL A 92 8.49 -11.22 -6.09
C VAL A 92 9.76 -11.37 -6.93
N ASN A 93 9.70 -12.18 -7.98
CA ASN A 93 10.82 -12.41 -8.90
C ASN A 93 10.88 -11.36 -10.03
N LEU A 94 10.53 -10.12 -9.70
CA LEU A 94 10.54 -8.96 -10.60
C LEU A 94 11.32 -7.82 -9.95
N ASP A 95 11.58 -6.76 -10.71
CA ASP A 95 12.24 -5.54 -10.20
C ASP A 95 11.27 -4.66 -9.39
N ALA A 96 10.53 -5.27 -8.46
CA ALA A 96 9.62 -4.60 -7.54
C ALA A 96 9.91 -5.02 -6.10
N VAL A 97 9.79 -4.07 -5.19
CA VAL A 97 9.87 -4.31 -3.75
C VAL A 97 8.87 -3.43 -3.03
N LEU A 98 8.26 -4.00 -1.99
CA LEU A 98 7.43 -3.26 -1.07
C LEU A 98 8.25 -2.89 0.18
N LEU A 99 8.24 -1.60 0.49
CA LEU A 99 8.76 -1.03 1.73
C LEU A 99 7.57 -0.51 2.55
N ARG A 100 7.84 -0.07 3.78
CA ARG A 100 6.82 0.49 4.65
C ARG A 100 7.41 1.55 5.57
N PHE A 101 6.76 2.70 5.66
CA PHE A 101 7.02 3.63 6.76
C PHE A 101 6.57 3.00 8.08
N VAL A 102 7.26 3.31 9.16
CA VAL A 102 6.69 3.12 10.50
C VAL A 102 5.67 4.25 10.72
N PRO A 103 4.36 3.95 10.81
CA PRO A 103 3.36 4.97 11.06
C PRO A 103 3.46 5.48 12.49
N ALA A 104 3.23 6.77 12.70
CA ALA A 104 2.88 7.26 14.03
C ALA A 104 1.48 6.73 14.43
N PRO A 105 1.14 6.72 15.74
CA PRO A 105 -0.23 6.43 16.16
C PRO A 105 -1.24 7.26 15.37
N ASP A 106 -2.29 6.61 14.85
CA ASP A 106 -3.35 7.20 14.02
C ASP A 106 -2.93 7.86 12.69
N GLU A 107 -1.65 7.78 12.31
CA GLU A 107 -1.19 8.29 11.02
C GLU A 107 -1.78 7.46 9.87
N LYS A 108 -2.49 8.13 8.96
CA LYS A 108 -3.01 7.55 7.72
C LYS A 108 -2.35 8.22 6.53
N PHE A 109 -1.96 7.40 5.56
CA PHE A 109 -1.33 7.87 4.34
C PHE A 109 -2.34 8.00 3.21
N SER A 110 -2.20 9.05 2.40
CA SER A 110 -2.76 9.05 1.04
C SER A 110 -2.06 7.95 0.24
N TYR A 111 -2.82 7.21 -0.56
CA TYR A 111 -2.28 6.10 -1.35
C TYR A 111 -3.05 5.95 -2.66
N LEU A 112 -2.38 5.37 -3.65
CA LEU A 112 -2.97 5.05 -4.95
C LEU A 112 -3.45 3.59 -4.98
N ARG A 113 -4.59 3.38 -5.63
CA ARG A 113 -5.09 2.06 -6.01
C ARG A 113 -4.65 1.74 -7.42
N TYR A 114 -4.49 0.45 -7.71
CA TYR A 114 -4.00 0.02 -9.02
C TYR A 114 -5.11 -0.37 -9.98
N ARG A 115 -4.85 -0.26 -11.29
CA ARG A 115 -5.73 -0.71 -12.36
C ARG A 115 -5.01 -1.77 -13.20
N ARG A 116 -5.70 -2.89 -13.48
CA ARG A 116 -5.18 -3.95 -14.34
C ARG A 116 -5.16 -3.49 -15.80
N LEU A 117 -4.14 -3.91 -16.54
CA LEU A 117 -3.97 -3.58 -17.96
C LEU A 117 -4.52 -4.70 -18.85
N GLU A 118 -4.31 -5.95 -18.45
CA GLU A 118 -4.82 -7.13 -19.15
C GLU A 118 -6.34 -7.07 -19.36
N GLY A 119 -6.78 -7.33 -20.60
CA GLY A 119 -8.20 -7.28 -20.98
C GLY A 119 -8.82 -5.87 -21.00
N SER A 120 -8.03 -4.82 -20.79
CA SER A 120 -8.49 -3.43 -20.87
C SER A 120 -8.32 -2.82 -22.27
N ASN A 121 -9.01 -1.71 -22.53
CA ASN A 121 -8.86 -0.90 -23.75
C ASN A 121 -7.94 0.32 -23.51
N LEU A 122 -6.88 0.17 -22.72
CA LEU A 122 -6.01 1.27 -22.30
C LEU A 122 -4.81 1.53 -23.22
N LYS A 123 -4.71 0.84 -24.37
CA LYS A 123 -3.64 1.12 -25.34
C LYS A 123 -3.81 2.55 -25.87
N GLY A 124 -2.74 3.33 -25.85
CA GLY A 124 -2.75 4.75 -26.20
C GLY A 124 -3.37 5.65 -25.12
N ALA A 125 -3.77 5.11 -23.97
CA ALA A 125 -4.28 5.92 -22.87
C ALA A 125 -3.21 6.89 -22.37
N ALA A 126 -3.63 8.10 -22.05
CA ALA A 126 -2.75 9.14 -21.53
C ALA A 126 -2.33 8.80 -20.09
N ILE A 127 -1.02 8.88 -19.84
CA ILE A 127 -0.40 8.58 -18.55
C ILE A 127 0.51 9.71 -18.10
N THR A 128 0.85 9.68 -16.82
CA THR A 128 1.94 10.46 -16.24
C THR A 128 2.94 9.55 -15.52
N VAL A 129 4.21 9.90 -15.60
CA VAL A 129 5.30 9.29 -14.82
C VAL A 129 5.91 10.35 -13.91
N SER A 130 6.08 10.04 -12.63
CA SER A 130 6.54 11.01 -11.63
C SER A 130 7.72 10.47 -10.82
N GLY A 131 8.65 11.34 -10.44
CA GLY A 131 9.81 10.96 -9.63
C GLY A 131 10.77 12.12 -9.36
N PHE A 132 12.00 11.80 -8.99
CA PHE A 132 13.00 12.79 -8.55
C PHE A 132 14.31 12.63 -9.35
N PRO A 133 14.42 13.29 -10.51
CA PRO A 133 15.66 13.27 -11.29
C PRO A 133 16.87 13.79 -10.51
N PRO A 134 18.07 13.23 -10.74
CA PRO A 134 19.29 13.75 -10.13
C PRO A 134 19.54 15.19 -10.61
N ASN A 135 20.10 16.02 -9.73
CA ASN A 135 20.40 17.43 -9.96
C ASN A 135 19.17 18.36 -10.10
N GLY A 136 17.97 17.90 -9.76
CA GLY A 136 16.79 18.75 -9.66
C GLY A 136 16.76 19.60 -8.39
N THR A 137 15.71 20.43 -8.28
CA THR A 137 15.37 21.21 -7.07
C THR A 137 14.90 20.35 -5.89
N GLY A 138 14.68 19.04 -6.14
CA GLY A 138 13.99 18.15 -5.22
C GLY A 138 12.47 18.22 -5.34
N GLU A 139 11.93 18.96 -6.30
CA GLU A 139 10.51 18.88 -6.66
C GLU A 139 10.21 17.58 -7.43
N ILE A 140 8.94 17.16 -7.37
CA ILE A 140 8.46 16.03 -8.18
C ILE A 140 8.44 16.48 -9.64
N VAL A 141 9.23 15.82 -10.48
CA VAL A 141 9.14 15.98 -11.92
C VAL A 141 8.10 15.01 -12.44
N THR A 142 7.11 15.53 -13.18
CA THR A 142 6.04 14.74 -13.79
C THR A 142 6.07 14.91 -15.30
N ASN A 143 6.30 13.82 -16.02
CA ASN A 143 6.26 13.80 -17.48
C ASN A 143 4.98 13.10 -17.95
N SER A 144 4.42 13.60 -19.05
CA SER A 144 3.25 13.01 -19.68
C SER A 144 3.65 12.13 -20.86
N GLY A 145 2.83 11.13 -21.16
CA GLY A 145 2.94 10.32 -22.36
C GLY A 145 1.72 9.44 -22.56
N THR A 146 1.90 8.36 -23.30
CA THR A 146 0.88 7.38 -23.65
C THR A 146 1.39 5.97 -23.43
N LEU A 147 0.48 5.09 -23.03
CA LEU A 147 0.77 3.66 -22.91
C LEU A 147 0.84 3.02 -24.30
N SER A 148 2.04 2.85 -24.84
CA SER A 148 2.27 2.40 -26.22
C SER A 148 1.90 0.93 -26.46
N SER A 149 1.99 0.10 -25.41
CA SER A 149 1.63 -1.33 -25.43
C SER A 149 0.90 -1.72 -24.15
N LEU A 150 0.00 -2.70 -24.24
CA LEU A 150 -0.58 -3.42 -23.08
C LEU A 150 0.04 -4.80 -22.87
N ILE A 151 0.81 -5.26 -23.85
CA ILE A 151 1.50 -6.55 -23.77
C ILE A 151 2.82 -6.30 -23.06
N SER A 152 2.97 -6.89 -21.88
CA SER A 152 4.23 -6.96 -21.16
C SER A 152 5.19 -7.94 -21.83
N ASP A 153 6.49 -7.68 -21.73
CA ASP A 153 7.50 -8.70 -21.97
C ASP A 153 7.58 -9.72 -20.82
N GLU A 154 8.52 -10.67 -20.92
CA GLU A 154 8.76 -11.71 -19.91
C GLU A 154 9.17 -11.17 -18.53
N THR A 155 9.56 -9.89 -18.45
CA THR A 155 9.93 -9.20 -17.22
C THR A 155 8.81 -8.30 -16.68
N GLY A 156 7.60 -8.38 -17.26
CA GLY A 156 6.44 -7.61 -16.82
C GLY A 156 6.41 -6.16 -17.31
N ILE A 157 7.33 -5.77 -18.22
CA ILE A 157 7.48 -4.39 -18.68
C ILE A 157 6.56 -4.12 -19.87
N VAL A 158 5.72 -3.09 -19.74
CA VAL A 158 4.98 -2.49 -20.86
C VAL A 158 5.68 -1.21 -21.34
N LYS A 159 5.57 -0.93 -22.65
CA LYS A 159 6.23 0.22 -23.28
C LYS A 159 5.38 1.49 -23.18
N THR A 160 6.04 2.62 -22.95
CA THR A 160 5.47 3.96 -22.97
C THR A 160 6.39 4.93 -23.73
N ASP A 161 5.83 6.03 -24.20
CA ASP A 161 6.60 7.19 -24.71
C ASP A 161 6.82 8.26 -23.62
N ALA A 162 6.28 8.07 -22.42
CA ALA A 162 6.45 8.99 -21.31
C ALA A 162 7.91 9.01 -20.86
N LEU A 163 8.57 10.16 -21.03
CA LEU A 163 9.98 10.34 -20.70
C LEU A 163 10.26 10.01 -19.23
N SER A 164 11.18 9.08 -18.99
CA SER A 164 11.73 8.83 -17.65
C SER A 164 13.20 9.20 -17.60
N ALA A 165 13.68 9.61 -16.42
CA ALA A 165 15.08 9.87 -16.15
C ALA A 165 15.59 8.98 -15.02
N SER A 166 16.91 8.91 -14.86
CA SER A 166 17.52 8.40 -13.62
C SER A 166 16.88 9.08 -12.40
N GLY A 167 16.76 8.38 -11.27
CA GLY A 167 16.08 8.88 -10.07
C GLY A 167 14.54 8.86 -10.12
N MET A 168 13.93 8.65 -11.29
CA MET A 168 12.48 8.40 -11.38
C MET A 168 12.09 6.93 -11.20
N SER A 169 13.06 6.00 -11.31
CA SER A 169 12.82 4.56 -11.12
C SER A 169 12.08 4.28 -9.82
N GLY A 170 11.10 3.38 -9.89
CA GLY A 170 10.21 3.05 -8.77
C GLY A 170 9.09 4.04 -8.52
N GLY A 171 9.12 5.23 -9.13
CA GLY A 171 8.04 6.22 -9.06
C GLY A 171 6.78 5.76 -9.79
N PRO A 172 5.61 6.38 -9.51
CA PRO A 172 4.35 5.90 -10.05
C PRO A 172 4.16 6.22 -11.52
N VAL A 173 3.45 5.32 -12.20
CA VAL A 173 2.87 5.54 -13.51
C VAL A 173 1.35 5.54 -13.39
N ILE A 174 0.75 6.68 -13.68
CA ILE A 174 -0.65 6.98 -13.36
C ILE A 174 -1.45 7.21 -14.63
N LEU A 175 -2.65 6.65 -14.72
CA LEU A 175 -3.61 6.97 -15.77
C LEU A 175 -4.23 8.34 -15.54
N LYS A 176 -4.16 9.23 -16.53
CA LYS A 176 -4.75 10.58 -16.42
C LYS A 176 -6.28 10.56 -16.32
N SER A 177 -6.92 9.51 -16.85
CA SER A 177 -8.39 9.42 -16.90
C SER A 177 -9.03 9.29 -15.52
N ASP A 178 -8.38 8.60 -14.59
CA ASP A 178 -8.96 8.26 -13.28
C ASP A 178 -7.97 8.36 -12.11
N GLY A 179 -6.71 8.71 -12.36
CA GLY A 179 -5.67 8.79 -11.33
C GLY A 179 -5.21 7.43 -10.79
N SER A 180 -5.59 6.32 -11.43
CA SER A 180 -5.20 4.98 -10.98
C SER A 180 -3.75 4.65 -11.34
N LEU A 181 -3.09 3.89 -10.47
CA LEU A 181 -1.74 3.39 -10.68
C LEU A 181 -1.76 2.20 -11.64
N ILE A 182 -0.95 2.22 -12.70
CA ILE A 182 -0.82 1.06 -13.62
C ILE A 182 0.52 0.35 -13.51
N GLY A 183 1.51 1.01 -12.92
CA GLY A 183 2.85 0.46 -12.77
C GLY A 183 3.78 1.40 -12.04
N ILE A 184 5.04 0.98 -11.96
CA ILE A 184 6.15 1.82 -11.53
C ILE A 184 7.14 2.03 -12.68
N VAL A 185 7.87 3.13 -12.66
CA VAL A 185 8.92 3.43 -13.65
C VAL A 185 10.01 2.37 -13.54
N ALA A 186 10.27 1.64 -14.62
CA ALA A 186 11.32 0.62 -14.69
C ALA A 186 12.61 1.12 -15.36
N GLY A 187 12.54 2.26 -16.05
CA GLY A 187 13.68 2.91 -16.70
C GLY A 187 13.50 3.05 -18.21
N ALA A 188 14.62 3.15 -18.92
CA ALA A 188 14.65 3.33 -20.37
C ALA A 188 15.61 2.33 -21.00
N GLN A 189 15.25 1.85 -22.19
CA GLN A 189 16.15 1.15 -23.09
C GLN A 189 16.77 2.16 -24.04
N PHE A 190 18.08 2.06 -24.27
CA PHE A 190 18.81 2.95 -25.17
C PHE A 190 19.29 2.16 -26.38
N ASP A 191 19.21 2.79 -27.55
CA ASP A 191 19.82 2.28 -28.76
C ASP A 191 21.36 2.37 -28.63
N PRO A 192 22.09 1.25 -28.77
CA PRO A 192 23.53 1.23 -28.53
C PRO A 192 24.34 1.97 -29.59
N ALA A 193 23.79 2.17 -30.81
CA ALA A 193 24.48 2.85 -31.89
C ALA A 193 24.38 4.38 -31.76
N THR A 194 23.24 4.88 -31.28
CA THR A 194 22.96 6.32 -31.19
C THR A 194 23.02 6.89 -29.77
N GLY A 195 22.96 6.02 -28.76
CA GLY A 195 22.80 6.41 -27.35
C GLY A 195 21.43 7.06 -27.05
N SER A 196 20.50 7.05 -28.01
CA SER A 196 19.18 7.66 -27.83
C SER A 196 18.22 6.69 -27.14
N PRO A 197 17.27 7.18 -26.33
CA PRO A 197 16.22 6.33 -25.76
C PRO A 197 15.42 5.67 -26.89
N SER A 198 15.36 4.35 -26.91
CA SER A 198 14.58 3.57 -27.87
C SER A 198 13.19 3.22 -27.34
N SER A 199 13.04 3.09 -26.01
CA SER A 199 11.74 3.00 -25.35
C SER A 199 11.85 3.26 -23.84
N TYR A 200 10.73 3.63 -23.22
CA TYR A 200 10.60 3.72 -21.77
C TYR A 200 9.73 2.58 -21.25
N GLY A 201 10.10 2.04 -20.09
CA GLY A 201 9.51 0.87 -19.49
C GLY A 201 8.70 1.17 -18.25
N VAL A 202 7.53 0.53 -18.15
CA VAL A 202 6.67 0.55 -16.97
C VAL A 202 6.53 -0.89 -16.49
N LEU A 203 6.91 -1.15 -15.24
CA LEU A 203 6.68 -2.46 -14.63
C LEU A 203 5.20 -2.54 -14.20
N SER A 204 4.42 -3.35 -14.92
CA SER A 204 2.95 -3.44 -14.77
C SER A 204 2.56 -4.06 -13.44
N MET A 205 1.65 -3.40 -12.72
CA MET A 205 1.20 -3.82 -11.38
C MET A 205 0.59 -5.22 -11.36
N GLU A 206 -0.06 -5.64 -12.44
CA GLU A 206 -0.83 -6.89 -12.45
C GLU A 206 0.01 -8.15 -12.24
N TRP A 207 1.33 -8.07 -12.49
CA TRP A 207 2.27 -9.16 -12.32
C TRP A 207 2.67 -9.45 -10.87
N PHE A 208 2.44 -8.51 -9.96
CA PHE A 208 2.89 -8.63 -8.55
C PHE A 208 1.89 -8.06 -7.53
N ALA A 209 0.78 -7.47 -7.99
CA ALA A 209 -0.20 -6.84 -7.10
C ALA A 209 -0.86 -7.84 -6.15
N ASN A 210 -1.08 -9.08 -6.57
CA ASN A 210 -1.71 -10.11 -5.74
C ASN A 210 -0.76 -10.54 -4.61
N GLU A 211 0.50 -10.78 -4.94
CA GLU A 211 1.58 -11.17 -4.04
C GLU A 211 1.81 -10.08 -2.98
N PHE A 212 1.74 -8.81 -3.38
CA PHE A 212 1.82 -7.66 -2.47
C PHE A 212 0.47 -7.24 -1.87
N GLY A 213 -0.63 -7.94 -2.17
CA GLY A 213 -1.96 -7.66 -1.60
C GLY A 213 -2.44 -6.23 -1.85
N LEU A 214 -2.18 -5.69 -3.03
CA LEU A 214 -2.51 -4.31 -3.40
C LEU A 214 -4.01 -4.17 -3.72
N THR A 215 -4.55 -2.97 -3.51
CA THR A 215 -5.98 -2.71 -3.71
C THR A 215 -6.25 -2.27 -5.15
N SER A 216 -7.11 -3.00 -5.87
CA SER A 216 -7.49 -2.67 -7.23
C SER A 216 -8.63 -1.64 -7.30
N VAL A 217 -8.69 -0.92 -8.42
CA VAL A 217 -9.87 -0.17 -8.86
C VAL A 217 -10.73 -1.11 -9.70
N SER A 218 -12.01 -1.26 -9.36
CA SER A 218 -12.94 -2.05 -10.18
C SER A 218 -13.22 -1.34 -11.52
N PRO A 219 -13.24 -2.05 -12.66
CA PRO A 219 -13.51 -1.44 -13.98
C PRO A 219 -14.82 -0.66 -14.06
N GLU A 220 -15.81 -1.07 -13.26
CA GLU A 220 -17.16 -0.49 -13.23
C GLU A 220 -17.24 0.86 -12.53
N THR A 221 -16.20 1.24 -11.79
CA THR A 221 -16.16 2.47 -10.99
C THR A 221 -15.51 3.65 -11.74
N ALA A 222 -15.05 3.45 -12.98
CA ALA A 222 -14.22 4.41 -13.71
C ALA A 222 -14.97 5.52 -14.49
N VAL A 223 -16.31 5.58 -14.45
CA VAL A 223 -17.11 6.56 -15.23
C VAL A 223 -17.65 7.72 -14.38
N ALA A 224 -17.37 7.75 -13.09
CA ALA A 224 -17.57 8.93 -12.28
C ALA A 224 -16.32 9.10 -11.44
N SER A 225 -15.80 10.32 -11.36
CA SER A 225 -15.02 10.75 -10.21
C SER A 225 -15.84 10.44 -8.97
N VAL A 226 -15.64 9.23 -8.42
CA VAL A 226 -16.28 8.82 -7.19
C VAL A 226 -15.78 9.82 -6.15
N PRO A 227 -16.66 10.59 -5.50
CA PRO A 227 -16.25 11.32 -4.31
C PRO A 227 -15.57 10.30 -3.39
N ALA A 228 -14.57 10.70 -2.61
CA ALA A 228 -13.79 9.78 -1.77
C ALA A 228 -14.61 9.10 -0.67
N SER A 229 -15.94 9.09 -0.76
CA SER A 229 -16.71 7.91 -0.43
C SER A 229 -16.51 6.81 -1.48
N SER A 230 -15.37 6.11 -1.43
CA SER A 230 -15.49 4.65 -1.60
C SER A 230 -16.67 4.18 -0.74
N PRO A 231 -17.42 3.10 -1.09
CA PRO A 231 -18.20 2.42 -0.05
C PRO A 231 -17.21 2.27 1.10
N LYS A 232 -17.52 2.94 2.22
CA LYS A 232 -16.67 2.94 3.39
C LYS A 232 -16.72 1.47 3.76
N ILE A 233 -15.74 0.68 3.31
CA ILE A 233 -15.46 -0.59 3.92
C ILE A 233 -15.08 -0.11 5.31
N ILE A 234 -16.05 -0.18 6.21
CA ILE A 234 -15.87 0.22 7.58
C ILE A 234 -14.86 -0.82 8.05
N VAL A 235 -13.58 -0.47 8.07
CA VAL A 235 -12.58 -1.37 8.60
C VAL A 235 -12.71 -1.24 10.12
N LYS A 236 -13.11 -2.33 10.76
CA LYS A 236 -13.04 -2.43 12.21
C LYS A 236 -11.59 -2.67 12.57
N GLU A 237 -10.95 -1.65 13.13
CA GLU A 237 -9.60 -1.72 13.67
C GLU A 237 -9.69 -1.82 15.19
N ASN A 238 -9.09 -2.89 15.74
CA ASN A 238 -8.96 -3.06 17.18
C ASN A 238 -7.47 -3.12 17.51
N GLU A 239 -7.01 -2.25 18.40
CA GLU A 239 -5.66 -2.28 18.95
C GLU A 239 -5.66 -3.09 20.26
N TYR A 240 -4.69 -3.97 20.40
CA TYR A 240 -4.50 -4.86 21.55
C TYR A 240 -3.09 -4.67 22.07
N GLY A 241 -2.96 -4.28 23.34
CA GLY A 241 -1.65 -4.13 23.95
C GLY A 241 -1.57 -2.99 24.98
N PRO A 242 -0.48 -2.94 25.76
CA PRO A 242 0.55 -3.97 25.82
C PRO A 242 0.03 -5.24 26.54
N ILE A 243 0.23 -6.42 25.95
CA ILE A 243 -0.16 -7.71 26.52
C ILE A 243 1.09 -8.53 26.81
N GLU A 244 1.20 -9.04 28.03
CA GLU A 244 2.28 -9.94 28.43
C GLU A 244 2.02 -11.38 27.96
N PHE A 245 3.06 -12.06 27.49
CA PHE A 245 3.06 -13.49 27.20
C PHE A 245 4.25 -14.16 27.87
N ALA A 246 3.98 -15.16 28.71
CA ALA A 246 5.00 -16.06 29.22
C ALA A 246 5.58 -16.95 28.11
N PRO A 247 6.77 -17.55 28.29
CA PRO A 247 7.32 -18.53 27.35
C PRO A 247 6.35 -19.70 27.12
N GLY A 248 6.04 -20.00 25.86
CA GLY A 248 5.08 -21.05 25.48
C GLY A 248 3.61 -20.71 25.71
N GLU A 249 3.27 -19.48 26.12
CA GLU A 249 1.88 -19.07 26.31
C GLU A 249 1.20 -18.79 24.97
N SER A 250 -0.08 -19.18 24.86
CA SER A 250 -0.95 -18.79 23.76
C SER A 250 -2.15 -18.01 24.28
N LYS A 251 -2.50 -16.92 23.60
CA LYS A 251 -3.75 -16.17 23.83
C LYS A 251 -4.54 -16.10 22.54
N SER A 252 -5.85 -16.15 22.69
CA SER A 252 -6.77 -16.09 21.56
C SER A 252 -7.69 -14.89 21.67
N PHE A 253 -7.93 -14.26 20.53
CA PHE A 253 -8.71 -13.04 20.39
C PHE A 253 -9.90 -13.37 19.46
N PRO A 254 -11.14 -13.21 19.94
CA PRO A 254 -12.31 -13.48 19.13
C PRO A 254 -12.39 -12.47 17.98
N LEU A 255 -12.77 -12.97 16.82
CA LEU A 255 -13.06 -12.19 15.63
C LEU A 255 -14.50 -12.48 15.21
N ASP A 256 -15.22 -11.46 14.76
CA ASP A 256 -16.54 -11.64 14.18
C ASP A 256 -16.64 -10.72 12.96
N LEU A 257 -16.80 -11.34 11.80
CA LEU A 257 -16.78 -10.66 10.51
C LEU A 257 -18.20 -10.51 10.01
N GLY A 258 -18.71 -9.27 9.99
CA GLY A 258 -20.01 -8.97 9.38
C GLY A 258 -20.02 -9.23 7.88
N ASN A 259 -18.86 -9.22 7.23
CA ASN A 259 -18.68 -9.47 5.80
C ASN A 259 -17.40 -10.28 5.56
N ALA A 260 -17.41 -11.14 4.54
CA ALA A 260 -16.21 -11.83 4.07
C ALA A 260 -15.14 -10.83 3.61
N GLY A 261 -13.88 -11.08 3.93
CA GLY A 261 -12.80 -10.19 3.49
C GLY A 261 -11.44 -10.50 4.08
N ALA A 262 -10.49 -9.60 3.81
CA ALA A 262 -9.12 -9.72 4.31
C ALA A 262 -9.03 -9.24 5.75
N VAL A 263 -8.42 -10.07 6.60
CA VAL A 263 -8.10 -9.77 7.99
C VAL A 263 -6.60 -9.61 8.10
N ASP A 264 -6.17 -8.47 8.62
CA ASP A 264 -4.78 -8.12 8.82
C ASP A 264 -4.44 -8.10 10.30
N VAL A 265 -3.46 -8.90 10.72
CA VAL A 265 -2.85 -8.83 12.04
C VAL A 265 -1.51 -8.14 11.90
N PHE A 266 -1.44 -6.90 12.39
CA PHE A 266 -0.24 -6.08 12.33
C PHE A 266 0.47 -6.05 13.69
N MET A 267 1.69 -6.59 13.74
CA MET A 267 2.49 -6.56 14.96
C MET A 267 3.20 -5.21 15.08
N GLN A 268 2.79 -4.38 16.03
CA GLN A 268 3.36 -3.04 16.19
C GLN A 268 4.68 -3.07 16.94
N SER A 269 4.74 -3.78 18.07
CA SER A 269 5.92 -3.87 18.92
C SER A 269 6.00 -5.22 19.62
N ILE A 270 7.24 -5.70 19.83
CA ILE A 270 7.54 -6.86 20.66
C ILE A 270 8.73 -6.51 21.56
N VAL A 271 8.49 -6.40 22.86
CA VAL A 271 9.52 -6.12 23.87
C VAL A 271 9.82 -7.39 24.65
N TYR A 272 11.07 -7.84 24.62
CA TYR A 272 11.53 -9.03 25.33
C TYR A 272 12.07 -8.66 26.72
N GLU A 273 11.67 -9.38 27.76
CA GLU A 273 12.21 -9.22 29.12
C GLU A 273 13.40 -10.16 29.33
N GLY A 274 14.62 -9.67 29.07
CA GLY A 274 15.86 -10.43 29.25
C GLY A 274 16.91 -10.13 28.19
N ALA A 275 18.16 -10.56 28.42
CA ALA A 275 19.28 -10.34 27.49
C ALA A 275 19.36 -11.41 26.37
N ASP A 276 18.81 -12.60 26.60
CA ASP A 276 18.79 -13.68 25.62
C ASP A 276 17.48 -13.66 24.84
N HIS A 277 17.59 -13.58 23.51
CA HIS A 277 16.46 -13.62 22.59
C HIS A 277 16.53 -14.93 21.81
N GLY A 278 15.52 -15.79 22.00
CA GLY A 278 15.33 -17.01 21.22
C GLY A 278 14.85 -16.71 19.79
N ALA A 279 13.68 -17.22 19.43
CA ALA A 279 13.06 -16.94 18.13
C ALA A 279 12.60 -15.47 18.05
N GLN A 280 13.04 -14.74 17.02
CA GLN A 280 12.59 -13.36 16.80
C GLN A 280 11.14 -13.36 16.27
N GLY A 281 10.18 -13.01 17.14
CA GLY A 281 8.78 -12.84 16.79
C GLY A 281 7.83 -13.72 17.59
N VAL A 282 6.59 -13.80 17.11
CA VAL A 282 5.52 -14.64 17.65
C VAL A 282 4.86 -15.43 16.54
N PHE A 283 4.29 -16.59 16.86
CA PHE A 283 3.47 -17.33 15.91
C PHE A 283 2.03 -16.80 15.95
N VAL A 284 1.50 -16.40 14.80
CA VAL A 284 0.11 -15.93 14.67
C VAL A 284 -0.65 -16.87 13.78
N ARG A 285 -1.83 -17.29 14.23
CA ARG A 285 -2.77 -18.13 13.50
C ARG A 285 -4.11 -17.42 13.37
N ILE A 286 -4.70 -17.44 12.18
CA ILE A 286 -6.03 -16.87 11.91
C ILE A 286 -6.95 -18.02 11.47
N CYS A 287 -8.08 -18.17 12.14
CA CYS A 287 -9.05 -19.24 11.91
C CYS A 287 -10.44 -18.65 11.64
N SER A 288 -11.14 -19.19 10.64
CA SER A 288 -12.60 -19.07 10.57
C SER A 288 -13.22 -20.18 11.43
N ALA A 289 -14.26 -19.87 12.19
CA ALA A 289 -15.03 -20.89 12.90
C ALA A 289 -15.99 -21.65 11.98
N GLN A 290 -16.24 -21.14 10.77
CA GLN A 290 -17.11 -21.78 9.80
C GLN A 290 -16.32 -22.67 8.82
N ASN A 291 -16.88 -23.85 8.53
CA ASN A 291 -16.54 -24.73 7.40
C ASN A 291 -15.23 -25.51 7.42
N ASN A 292 -14.68 -25.89 8.59
CA ASN A 292 -13.44 -26.69 8.66
C ASN A 292 -12.30 -26.09 7.80
N GLN A 293 -12.34 -24.77 7.51
CA GLN A 293 -11.28 -24.16 6.72
C GLN A 293 -9.97 -24.29 7.49
N PRO A 294 -8.88 -24.68 6.81
CA PRO A 294 -7.59 -24.79 7.47
C PRO A 294 -7.20 -23.42 8.03
N CYS A 295 -6.90 -23.39 9.32
CA CYS A 295 -6.29 -22.23 9.95
C CYS A 295 -4.90 -22.04 9.35
N ASP A 296 -4.66 -20.87 8.75
CA ASP A 296 -3.32 -20.52 8.31
C ASP A 296 -2.59 -19.84 9.46
N GLY A 297 -1.27 -20.01 9.53
CA GLY A 297 -0.48 -19.43 10.58
C GLY A 297 0.98 -19.35 10.21
N ARG A 298 1.62 -18.27 10.65
CA ARG A 298 3.04 -18.02 10.42
C ARG A 298 3.66 -17.27 11.58
N GLN A 299 4.98 -17.36 11.68
CA GLN A 299 5.74 -16.48 12.54
C GLN A 299 5.74 -15.07 11.95
N ILE A 300 5.50 -14.06 12.79
CA ILE A 300 5.66 -12.65 12.44
C ILE A 300 6.53 -11.93 13.47
N GLY A 301 7.40 -11.06 12.98
CA GLY A 301 8.23 -10.15 13.76
C GLY A 301 7.55 -8.82 14.06
N GLU A 302 8.26 -7.96 14.79
CA GLU A 302 7.87 -6.55 14.95
C GLU A 302 7.76 -5.87 13.59
N SER A 303 6.74 -5.03 13.42
CA SER A 303 6.47 -4.32 12.17
C SER A 303 6.13 -5.21 10.97
N GLU A 304 5.77 -6.48 11.18
CA GLU A 304 5.23 -7.36 10.14
C GLU A 304 3.70 -7.46 10.19
N THR A 305 3.09 -7.79 9.05
CA THR A 305 1.64 -8.01 8.93
C THR A 305 1.38 -9.45 8.51
N PHE A 306 0.44 -10.15 9.14
CA PHE A 306 -0.12 -11.39 8.62
C PHE A 306 -1.53 -11.14 8.09
N ARG A 307 -1.75 -11.40 6.79
CA ARG A 307 -3.03 -11.23 6.11
C ARG A 307 -3.62 -12.58 5.75
N GLN A 308 -4.89 -12.78 6.07
CA GLN A 308 -5.66 -13.92 5.59
C GLN A 308 -7.06 -13.48 5.15
N ARG A 309 -7.56 -14.01 4.03
CA ARG A 309 -8.97 -13.83 3.66
C ARG A 309 -9.83 -14.86 4.40
N LEU A 310 -10.89 -14.37 5.04
CA LEU A 310 -11.86 -15.18 5.75
C LEU A 310 -13.25 -14.96 5.16
N THR A 311 -14.12 -15.95 5.34
CA THR A 311 -15.55 -15.82 5.09
C THR A 311 -16.22 -14.98 6.19
N GLU A 312 -17.47 -14.57 5.96
CA GLU A 312 -18.27 -13.94 7.02
C GLU A 312 -18.50 -14.89 8.20
N GLY A 313 -18.76 -14.33 9.38
CA GLY A 313 -19.05 -15.05 10.60
C GLY A 313 -17.91 -15.05 11.63
N PRO A 314 -18.04 -15.90 12.67
CA PRO A 314 -17.09 -15.95 13.77
C PRO A 314 -15.74 -16.50 13.32
N GLY A 315 -14.68 -16.00 13.94
CA GLY A 315 -13.30 -16.43 13.75
C GLY A 315 -12.48 -16.23 15.03
N GLN A 316 -11.21 -16.59 14.95
CA GLN A 316 -10.28 -16.45 16.06
C GLN A 316 -8.88 -16.16 15.56
N ILE A 317 -8.19 -15.28 16.27
CA ILE A 317 -6.78 -15.00 16.07
C ILE A 317 -6.04 -15.51 17.30
N SER A 318 -5.11 -16.43 17.13
CA SER A 318 -4.28 -16.95 18.22
C SER A 318 -2.85 -16.48 18.05
N ILE A 319 -2.31 -15.89 19.12
CA ILE A 319 -0.90 -15.49 19.20
C ILE A 319 -0.21 -16.41 20.19
N PHE A 320 0.95 -16.93 19.81
CA PHE A 320 1.75 -17.85 20.61
C PHE A 320 3.18 -17.31 20.75
N ASN A 321 3.63 -17.19 21.99
CA ASN A 321 5.03 -16.93 22.30
C ASN A 321 5.78 -18.27 22.38
N PHE A 322 6.91 -18.38 21.69
CA PHE A 322 7.71 -19.61 21.68
C PHE A 322 8.26 -19.94 23.09
N LYS A 323 8.55 -21.22 23.36
CA LYS A 323 9.09 -21.63 24.67
C LYS A 323 10.52 -21.13 24.86
N GLU A 324 11.23 -20.95 23.77
CA GLU A 324 12.60 -20.45 23.68
C GLU A 324 12.69 -18.93 23.87
N ASN A 325 11.55 -18.23 23.74
CA ASN A 325 11.50 -16.80 23.96
C ASN A 325 11.38 -16.50 25.45
N PRO A 326 11.98 -15.41 25.94
CA PRO A 326 11.67 -14.90 27.27
C PRO A 326 10.22 -14.43 27.34
N LYS A 327 9.81 -13.97 28.52
CA LYS A 327 8.56 -13.24 28.66
C LYS A 327 8.58 -12.02 27.72
N ILE A 328 7.49 -11.81 26.98
CA ILE A 328 7.37 -10.67 26.05
C ILE A 328 6.18 -9.79 26.41
N LYS A 329 6.27 -8.52 26.02
CA LYS A 329 5.17 -7.56 25.94
C LYS A 329 4.97 -7.18 24.49
N LEU A 330 3.76 -7.40 23.97
CA LEU A 330 3.46 -7.06 22.58
C LEU A 330 2.26 -6.12 22.46
N THR A 331 2.29 -5.32 21.40
CA THR A 331 1.16 -4.50 20.95
C THR A 331 0.92 -4.83 19.48
N PHE A 332 -0.34 -5.05 19.11
CA PHE A 332 -0.73 -5.37 17.75
C PHE A 332 -2.11 -4.80 17.40
N ARG A 333 -2.38 -4.68 16.10
CA ARG A 333 -3.67 -4.28 15.57
C ARG A 333 -4.28 -5.40 14.76
N ILE A 334 -5.60 -5.54 14.87
CA ILE A 334 -6.39 -6.35 13.95
C ILE A 334 -7.24 -5.40 13.12
N ALA A 335 -7.06 -5.43 11.81
CA ALA A 335 -7.92 -4.74 10.86
C ALA A 335 -8.78 -5.76 10.11
N SER A 336 -10.09 -5.55 10.07
CA SER A 336 -11.04 -6.46 9.46
C SER A 336 -12.20 -5.70 8.80
N PRO A 337 -12.90 -6.27 7.81
CA PRO A 337 -14.15 -5.71 7.33
C PRO A 337 -15.17 -5.74 8.46
N ALA A 338 -15.80 -4.61 8.76
CA ALA A 338 -16.96 -4.56 9.66
C ALA A 338 -18.19 -5.19 9.01
#